data_AF-A0A4Z1CQ92-F1
#
_entry.id   AF-A0A4Z1CQ92-F1
#
_cell.length_a   1.000
_cell.length_b   1.000
_cell.length_c   1.000
_cell.angle_alpha   90.00
_cell.angle_beta   90.00
_cell.angle_gamma   90.00
#
_symmetry.space_group_name_H-M   'P 1'
#
loop_
_entity.id
_entity.type
_entity.pdbx_description
1 polymer ?
#
loop_
_entity_poly.entity_id
_entity_poly.type
_entity_poly.pdbx_seq_one_letter_code
_entity_poly.pdbx_strand_id
1 'polypeptide(L)'
;MGTDPATGWRNTGGPDDTQAGREDAPDEKPTVLKSDSRQTNWRRANLSKYRAHLAVQRALMSGQLQKQPCEVCGVRVVDAHHDRYDQPLDVRWLCRTHHVKLHFYGEDMFPIGGMSSKQD
;
A
#
# COMPACT_ATOMS: atom_id res chain seq x y z
N MET A 1 61.60 22.89 -5.50
CA MET A 1 60.29 22.46 -6.03
C MET A 1 59.58 21.70 -4.92
N GLY A 2 58.37 22.13 -4.54
CA GLY A 2 57.56 21.58 -3.43
C GLY A 2 57.30 22.64 -2.36
N THR A 3 56.47 23.66 -2.60
CA THR A 3 54.99 23.72 -2.41
C THR A 3 54.52 23.51 -0.97
N ASP A 4 54.52 24.65 -0.26
CA ASP A 4 53.54 25.25 0.66
C ASP A 4 52.75 24.44 1.72
N PRO A 5 52.62 25.00 2.95
CA PRO A 5 52.01 24.36 4.10
C PRO A 5 50.48 24.55 4.25
N ALA A 6 49.89 23.54 4.88
CA ALA A 6 48.58 23.45 5.54
C ALA A 6 47.77 24.75 5.73
N THR A 7 46.67 24.87 5.00
CA THR A 7 45.60 25.84 5.28
C THR A 7 44.72 25.32 6.42
N GLY A 8 44.98 25.81 7.63
CA GLY A 8 44.10 25.62 8.79
C GLY A 8 42.84 26.47 8.66
N TRP A 9 41.68 25.83 8.73
CA TRP A 9 40.39 26.51 8.74
C TRP A 9 40.10 27.02 10.16
N ARG A 10 40.07 28.34 10.34
CA ARG A 10 39.66 28.98 11.59
C ARG A 10 38.13 29.08 11.61
N ASN A 11 37.50 28.43 12.58
CA ASN A 11 36.08 28.64 12.90
C ASN A 11 35.99 29.78 13.94
N THR A 12 35.52 30.96 13.52
CA THR A 12 35.07 32.00 14.46
C THR A 12 33.56 31.88 14.61
N GLY A 13 33.11 31.32 15.73
CA GLY A 13 31.72 31.44 16.16
C GLY A 13 31.43 32.89 16.56
N GLY A 14 30.35 33.45 16.01
CA GLY A 14 29.74 34.70 16.46
C GLY A 14 28.34 34.41 17.00
N PRO A 15 27.96 34.95 18.17
CA PRO A 15 26.61 34.79 18.71
C PRO A 15 25.64 35.83 18.13
N ASP A 16 24.47 35.30 17.78
CA ASP A 16 23.16 35.72 18.32
C ASP A 16 22.55 37.07 17.90
N ASP A 17 21.36 36.91 17.30
CA ASP A 17 20.18 37.76 17.31
C ASP A 17 20.22 39.18 16.69
N THR A 18 19.43 39.35 15.61
CA THR A 18 18.14 40.08 15.70
C THR A 18 17.48 40.23 14.31
N GLN A 19 16.34 39.55 14.18
CA GLN A 19 15.13 39.98 13.46
C GLN A 19 15.16 40.11 11.92
N ALA A 20 14.95 38.97 11.24
CA ALA A 20 14.29 38.94 9.95
C ALA A 20 12.89 38.34 10.13
N GLY A 21 11.86 39.08 9.70
CA GLY A 21 10.46 38.66 9.78
C GLY A 21 10.27 37.29 9.14
N ARG A 22 9.69 36.36 9.89
CA ARG A 22 9.12 35.15 9.30
C ARG A 22 7.85 35.58 8.59
N GLU A 23 8.00 35.90 7.33
CA GLU A 23 6.90 35.89 6.38
C GLU A 23 6.24 34.51 6.44
N ASP A 24 4.98 34.50 6.87
CA ASP A 24 4.13 33.32 6.93
C ASP A 24 4.14 32.64 5.55
N ALA A 25 4.71 31.43 5.50
CA ALA A 25 4.72 30.61 4.31
C ALA A 25 3.27 30.42 3.82
N PRO A 26 3.01 30.52 2.50
CA PRO A 26 1.66 30.44 1.98
C PRO A 26 1.03 29.08 2.30
N ASP A 27 -0.25 29.13 2.67
CA ASP A 27 -1.18 28.01 2.81
C ASP A 27 -1.18 27.18 1.51
N GLU A 28 -0.24 26.24 1.40
CA GLU A 28 -0.18 25.29 0.29
C GLU A 28 -1.35 24.32 0.44
N LYS A 29 -2.48 24.73 -0.14
CA LYS A 29 -3.66 23.90 -0.33
C LYS A 29 -3.23 22.53 -0.86
N PRO A 30 -3.66 21.42 -0.23
CA PRO A 30 -3.20 20.10 -0.62
C PRO A 30 -3.51 19.86 -2.09
N THR A 31 -2.48 19.52 -2.86
CA THR A 31 -2.57 19.23 -4.28
C THR A 31 -3.48 18.02 -4.47
N VAL A 32 -4.72 18.29 -4.88
CA VAL A 32 -5.75 17.28 -5.12
C VAL A 32 -5.18 16.28 -6.13
N LEU A 33 -4.93 15.04 -5.70
CA LEU A 33 -4.45 13.98 -6.57
C LEU A 33 -5.52 13.68 -7.65
N LYS A 34 -5.29 14.17 -8.86
CA LYS A 34 -6.21 14.14 -10.03
C LYS A 34 -6.18 12.81 -10.81
N SER A 35 -6.13 11.65 -10.16
CA SER A 35 -6.16 10.37 -10.89
C SER A 35 -7.50 9.65 -10.70
N ASP A 36 -8.47 9.94 -11.57
CA ASP A 36 -9.76 9.25 -11.61
C ASP A 36 -9.68 7.93 -12.39
N SER A 37 -8.65 7.13 -12.10
CA SER A 37 -8.56 5.79 -12.65
C SER A 37 -9.74 4.95 -12.15
N ARG A 38 -10.19 3.98 -12.96
CA ARG A 38 -11.23 3.01 -12.55
C ARG A 38 -10.91 2.39 -11.18
N GLN A 39 -9.62 2.16 -10.92
CA GLN A 39 -9.14 1.62 -9.66
C GLN A 39 -9.24 2.62 -8.50
N THR A 40 -8.92 3.90 -8.73
CA THR A 40 -9.10 4.97 -7.73
C THR A 40 -10.57 5.14 -7.36
N ASN A 41 -11.45 5.16 -8.36
CA ASN A 41 -12.90 5.30 -8.15
C ASN A 41 -13.47 4.09 -7.39
N TRP A 42 -13.04 2.87 -7.71
CA TRP A 42 -13.45 1.68 -6.96
C TRP A 42 -13.01 1.74 -5.50
N ARG A 43 -11.76 2.16 -5.20
CA ARG A 43 -11.25 2.30 -3.82
C ARG A 43 -12.06 3.31 -3.00
N ARG A 44 -12.43 4.45 -3.61
CA ARG A 44 -13.29 5.48 -2.99
C ARG A 44 -14.67 4.92 -2.67
N ALA A 45 -15.27 4.19 -3.61
CA ALA A 45 -16.60 3.59 -3.45
C ALA A 45 -16.63 2.39 -2.48
N ASN A 46 -15.51 1.66 -2.32
CA ASN A 46 -15.43 0.42 -1.53
C ASN A 46 -14.38 0.51 -0.41
N LEU A 47 -14.47 1.57 0.40
CA LEU A 47 -13.44 1.91 1.37
C LEU A 47 -13.24 0.82 2.45
N SER A 48 -14.30 0.18 2.93
CA SER A 48 -14.22 -0.92 3.91
C SER A 48 -13.44 -2.12 3.35
N LYS A 49 -13.80 -2.58 2.13
CA LYS A 49 -13.09 -3.67 1.46
C LYS A 49 -11.62 -3.34 1.22
N TYR A 50 -11.34 -2.13 0.74
CA TYR A 50 -9.96 -1.68 0.53
C TYR A 50 -9.15 -1.68 1.82
N ARG A 51 -9.72 -1.19 2.93
CA ARG A 51 -9.07 -1.21 4.25
C ARG A 51 -8.80 -2.63 4.74
N ALA A 52 -9.72 -3.56 4.50
CA ALA A 52 -9.53 -4.97 4.87
C ALA A 52 -8.35 -5.59 4.14
N HIS A 53 -8.27 -5.40 2.81
CA HIS A 53 -7.12 -5.87 2.04
C HIS A 53 -5.80 -5.24 2.50
N LEU A 54 -5.77 -3.94 2.80
CA LEU A 54 -4.56 -3.30 3.34
C LEU A 54 -4.15 -3.85 4.71
N ALA A 55 -5.11 -4.18 5.58
CA ALA A 55 -4.83 -4.78 6.87
C ALA A 55 -4.22 -6.17 6.72
N VAL A 56 -4.73 -7.02 5.82
CA VAL A 56 -4.12 -8.33 5.50
C VAL A 56 -2.70 -8.14 5.00
N GLN A 57 -2.46 -7.23 4.04
CA GLN A 57 -1.12 -6.98 3.51
C GLN A 57 -0.14 -6.58 4.61
N ARG A 58 -0.54 -5.65 5.49
CA ARG A 58 0.29 -5.23 6.63
C ARG A 58 0.56 -6.37 7.61
N ALA A 59 -0.46 -7.18 7.92
CA ALA A 59 -0.32 -8.29 8.85
C ALA A 59 0.57 -9.42 8.29
N LEU A 60 0.54 -9.65 6.97
CA LEU A 60 1.47 -10.54 6.29
C LEU A 60 2.90 -10.01 6.35
N MET A 61 3.10 -8.72 6.10
CA MET A 61 4.43 -8.09 6.14
C MET A 61 5.02 -8.06 7.56
N SER A 62 4.19 -7.83 8.58
CA SER A 62 4.61 -7.82 9.99
C SER A 62 4.74 -9.21 10.60
N GLY A 63 4.28 -10.26 9.90
CA GLY A 63 4.23 -11.63 10.41
C GLY A 63 3.11 -11.90 11.41
N GLN A 64 2.23 -10.93 11.68
CA GLN A 64 1.03 -11.11 12.49
C GLN A 64 0.02 -12.08 11.87
N LEU A 65 0.05 -12.20 10.54
CA LEU A 65 -0.75 -13.14 9.79
C LEU A 65 0.18 -13.99 8.91
N GLN A 66 -0.10 -15.28 8.83
CA GLN A 66 0.64 -16.21 7.99
C GLN A 66 -0.31 -16.87 6.99
N LYS A 67 0.10 -16.91 5.72
CA LYS A 67 -0.65 -17.60 4.67
C LYS A 67 -0.77 -19.08 4.99
N GLN A 68 -1.99 -19.61 4.97
CA GLN A 68 -2.22 -21.05 5.03
C GLN A 68 -2.42 -21.63 3.63
N PRO A 69 -2.22 -22.95 3.45
CA PRO A 69 -2.63 -23.61 2.21
C PRO A 69 -4.13 -23.45 1.96
N CYS A 70 -4.54 -23.65 0.70
CA CYS A 70 -5.94 -23.64 0.33
C CYS A 70 -6.71 -24.66 1.18
N GLU A 71 -7.75 -24.24 1.88
CA GLU A 71 -8.53 -25.14 2.76
C GLU A 71 -9.24 -26.26 1.99
N VAL A 72 -9.45 -26.10 0.67
CA VAL A 72 -10.14 -27.09 -0.17
C VAL A 72 -9.19 -28.09 -0.82
N CYS A 73 -8.02 -27.63 -1.31
CA CYS A 73 -7.10 -28.49 -2.07
C CYS A 73 -5.64 -28.50 -1.61
N GLY A 74 -5.29 -27.74 -0.57
CA GLY A 74 -3.93 -27.72 0.00
C GLY A 74 -2.85 -27.04 -0.82
N VAL A 75 -3.17 -26.44 -1.98
CA VAL A 75 -2.21 -25.63 -2.76
C VAL A 75 -1.77 -24.40 -1.95
N ARG A 76 -0.47 -24.06 -1.99
CA ARG A 76 0.10 -22.90 -1.27
C ARG A 76 -0.03 -21.57 -1.99
N VAL A 77 -0.35 -21.59 -3.28
CA VAL A 77 -0.64 -20.38 -4.06
C VAL A 77 -2.09 -19.97 -3.77
N VAL A 78 -2.25 -19.05 -2.82
CA VAL A 78 -3.54 -18.66 -2.25
C VAL A 78 -3.73 -17.14 -2.19
N ASP A 79 -4.99 -16.77 -2.23
CA ASP A 79 -5.53 -15.44 -1.94
C ASP A 79 -6.26 -15.47 -0.59
N ALA A 80 -6.35 -14.30 0.05
CA ALA A 80 -7.15 -14.11 1.26
C ALA A 80 -8.59 -13.81 0.84
N HIS A 81 -9.52 -14.68 1.24
CA HIS A 81 -10.95 -14.50 1.09
C HIS A 81 -11.52 -13.88 2.37
N HIS A 82 -12.36 -12.86 2.21
CA HIS A 82 -13.05 -12.20 3.32
C HIS A 82 -14.53 -12.60 3.31
N ASP A 83 -14.98 -13.41 4.28
CA ASP A 83 -16.42 -13.63 4.48
C ASP A 83 -17.07 -12.37 5.11
N ARG A 84 -16.31 -11.62 5.92
CA ARG A 84 -16.77 -10.36 6.54
C ARG A 84 -15.68 -9.29 6.53
N TYR A 85 -15.92 -8.18 5.84
CA TYR A 85 -14.94 -7.10 5.70
C TYR A 85 -14.75 -6.22 6.95
N ASP A 86 -15.62 -6.37 7.95
CA ASP A 86 -15.48 -5.71 9.25
C ASP A 86 -14.46 -6.41 10.17
N GLN A 87 -14.07 -7.66 9.83
CA GLN A 87 -13.04 -8.45 10.50
C GLN A 87 -11.87 -8.69 9.55
N PRO A 88 -11.01 -7.69 9.35
CA PRO A 88 -10.08 -7.67 8.22
C PRO A 88 -8.95 -8.71 8.30
N LEU A 89 -8.69 -9.30 9.47
CA LEU A 89 -7.68 -10.36 9.63
C LEU A 89 -8.30 -11.75 9.71
N ASP A 90 -9.64 -11.84 9.80
CA ASP A 90 -10.35 -13.11 9.71
C ASP A 90 -10.57 -13.42 8.24
N VAL A 91 -9.66 -14.24 7.70
CA VAL A 91 -9.62 -14.57 6.28
C VAL A 91 -9.46 -16.06 6.09
N ARG A 92 -10.13 -16.57 5.06
CA ARG A 92 -9.91 -17.92 4.56
C ARG A 92 -8.85 -17.91 3.48
N TRP A 93 -8.05 -18.96 3.42
CA TRP A 93 -7.02 -19.10 2.40
C TRP A 93 -7.54 -19.99 1.28
N LEU A 94 -7.68 -19.42 0.09
CA LEU A 94 -8.23 -20.11 -1.06
C LEU A 94 -7.32 -19.94 -2.27
N CYS A 95 -7.08 -21.03 -3.01
CA CYS A 95 -6.47 -20.90 -4.33
C CYS A 95 -7.45 -20.18 -5.27
N ARG A 96 -6.92 -19.55 -6.31
CA ARG A 96 -7.72 -18.75 -7.25
C ARG A 96 -8.98 -19.48 -7.74
N THR A 97 -8.87 -20.76 -8.10
CA THR A 97 -9.99 -21.58 -8.57
C THR A 97 -11.11 -21.70 -7.54
N HIS A 98 -10.77 -22.01 -6.28
CA HIS A 98 -11.77 -22.15 -5.21
C HIS A 98 -12.30 -20.79 -4.76
N HIS A 99 -11.47 -19.75 -4.80
CA HIS A 99 -11.87 -18.38 -4.51
C HIS A 99 -12.95 -17.88 -5.48
N VAL A 100 -12.75 -18.06 -6.81
CA VAL A 100 -13.76 -17.71 -7.83
C VAL A 100 -15.04 -18.51 -7.67
N LYS A 101 -14.91 -19.83 -7.46
CA LYS A 101 -16.08 -20.69 -7.28
C LYS A 101 -16.91 -20.19 -6.10
N LEU A 102 -16.27 -19.88 -4.97
CA LEU A 102 -16.97 -19.36 -3.80
C LEU A 102 -17.72 -18.06 -4.14
N HIS A 103 -17.09 -17.11 -4.83
CA HIS A 103 -17.76 -15.87 -5.24
C HIS A 103 -18.90 -16.05 -6.24
N PHE A 104 -18.75 -16.99 -7.18
CA PHE A 104 -19.78 -17.28 -8.17
C PHE A 104 -21.04 -17.86 -7.51
N TYR A 105 -20.85 -18.67 -6.45
CA TYR A 105 -21.94 -19.26 -5.69
C TYR A 105 -22.36 -18.45 -4.45
N GLY A 106 -21.64 -17.36 -4.10
CA GLY A 106 -22.04 -16.43 -3.04
C GLY A 106 -20.92 -15.55 -2.50
N GLU A 107 -20.77 -14.34 -3.05
CA GLU A 107 -20.09 -13.19 -2.41
C GLU A 107 -18.57 -13.07 -2.62
N ASP A 108 -18.14 -12.47 -3.74
CA ASP A 108 -17.24 -11.29 -3.78
C ASP A 108 -17.00 -10.90 -5.25
N MET A 109 -16.69 -9.63 -5.45
CA MET A 109 -16.75 -8.93 -6.71
C MET A 109 -15.37 -8.69 -7.36
N PHE A 110 -14.34 -9.43 -6.95
CA PHE A 110 -13.04 -9.42 -7.64
C PHE A 110 -12.79 -10.70 -8.44
N PRO A 111 -13.49 -10.91 -9.57
CA PRO A 111 -12.96 -11.81 -10.57
C PRO A 111 -11.67 -11.18 -11.12
N ILE A 112 -10.51 -11.74 -10.75
CA ILE A 112 -9.25 -11.54 -11.50
C ILE A 112 -9.55 -11.75 -12.98
N GLY A 113 -9.44 -10.64 -13.71
CA GLY A 113 -8.83 -10.56 -15.04
C GLY A 113 -9.63 -11.15 -16.19
N GLY A 114 -10.00 -10.26 -17.12
CA GLY A 114 -10.08 -10.63 -18.53
C GLY A 114 -8.77 -11.30 -18.94
N MET A 115 -8.84 -12.59 -19.18
CA MET A 115 -7.88 -13.29 -20.03
C MET A 115 -7.92 -12.62 -21.41
N SER A 116 -6.80 -12.02 -21.81
CA SER A 116 -6.58 -11.58 -23.18
C SER A 116 -6.80 -12.76 -24.12
N SER A 117 -7.91 -12.74 -24.85
CA SER A 117 -8.09 -13.56 -26.03
C SER A 117 -7.06 -13.10 -27.06
N LYS A 118 -5.97 -13.85 -27.19
CA LYS A 118 -5.23 -13.94 -28.44
C LYS A 118 -4.71 -15.36 -28.58
N GLN A 119 -5.58 -16.19 -29.15
CA GLN A 119 -5.22 -17.41 -29.83
C GLN A 119 -4.74 -17.03 -31.24
N ASP A 120 -3.81 -17.84 -31.74
CA ASP A 120 -3.29 -17.96 -33.12
C ASP A 120 -2.10 -17.07 -33.51
#